data_AF-A0A388RVC0-F1
#
_entry.id   AF-A0A388RVC0-F1
#
_cell.length_a   1.000
_cell.length_b   1.000
_cell.length_c   1.000
_cell.angle_alpha   90.00
_cell.angle_beta   90.00
_cell.angle_gamma   90.00
#
_symmetry.space_group_name_H-M   'P 1'
#
loop_
_entity.id
_entity.type
_entity.pdbx_description
1 polymer ?
#
loop_
_entity_poly.entity_id
_entity_poly.type
_entity_poly.pdbx_seq_one_letter_code
_entity_poly.pdbx_strand_id
1 'polypeptide(L)'
;MEVVARELGVAVATLERWRADAMSMPARERAWTAAARFEAVLATAAMDEASKNAWCRENGVYPQELEQWRAAATQALAEPEDARATPRETKADRRRIKELERELRRKEKALAEAAALLILSKKLEGIFPKDKDEDA
;
A
#
# COMPACT_ATOMS: atom_id res chain seq x y z
N MET A 1 20.00 26.40 26.49
CA MET A 1 20.79 25.83 25.36
C MET A 1 22.11 25.26 25.84
N GLU A 2 22.84 25.93 26.74
CA GLU A 2 24.13 25.45 27.26
C GLU A 2 24.07 24.12 28.04
N VAL A 3 23.03 23.91 28.86
CA VAL A 3 22.84 22.63 29.58
C VAL A 3 22.65 21.48 28.59
N VAL A 4 21.75 21.65 27.62
CA VAL A 4 21.46 20.66 26.57
C VAL A 4 22.66 20.41 25.65
N ALA A 5 23.42 21.47 25.32
CA ALA A 5 24.66 21.38 24.57
C ALA A 5 25.71 20.51 25.29
N ARG A 6 25.82 20.68 26.61
CA ARG A 6 26.76 19.93 27.45
C ARG A 6 26.34 18.47 27.62
N GLU A 7 25.04 18.21 27.77
CA GLU A 7 24.49 16.85 27.89
C GLU A 7 24.61 16.05 26.59
N LEU A 8 24.39 16.68 25.45
CA LEU A 8 24.43 16.01 24.14
C LEU A 8 25.81 16.06 23.47
N GLY A 9 26.77 16.79 24.04
CA GLY A 9 28.10 16.98 23.46
C GLY A 9 28.07 17.76 22.14
N VAL A 10 27.06 18.62 21.93
CA VAL A 10 26.86 19.39 20.70
C VAL A 10 27.08 20.87 21.00
N ALA A 11 27.79 21.59 20.12
CA ALA A 11 28.03 23.02 20.30
C ALA A 11 26.71 23.83 20.32
N VAL A 12 26.65 24.83 21.18
CA VAL A 12 25.47 25.72 21.34
C VAL A 12 25.04 26.33 20.01
N ALA A 13 26.00 26.80 19.20
CA ALA A 13 25.74 27.38 17.89
C ALA A 13 25.05 26.39 16.91
N THR A 14 25.34 25.10 17.02
CA THR A 14 24.70 24.06 16.20
C THR A 14 23.25 23.86 16.62
N LEU A 15 22.98 23.82 17.94
CA LEU A 15 21.62 23.73 18.45
C LEU A 15 20.80 24.98 18.10
N GLU A 16 21.40 26.16 18.14
CA GLU A 16 20.75 27.40 17.74
C GLU A 16 20.41 27.42 16.24
N ARG A 17 21.32 26.94 15.39
CA ARG A 17 21.05 26.77 13.96
C ARG A 17 19.89 25.81 13.71
N TRP A 18 19.90 24.63 14.34
CA TRP A 18 18.80 23.66 14.19
C TRP A 18 17.47 24.19 14.71
N ARG A 19 17.50 24.97 15.80
CA ARG A 19 16.30 25.64 16.31
C ARG A 19 15.80 26.69 15.32
N ALA A 20 16.68 27.50 14.75
CA ALA A 20 16.32 28.48 13.73
C ALA A 20 15.76 27.81 12.48
N ASP A 21 16.39 26.73 12.00
CA ASP A 21 15.92 25.94 10.86
C ASP A 21 14.52 25.37 11.14
N ALA A 22 14.31 24.76 12.31
CA ALA A 22 13.01 24.21 12.73
C ALA A 22 11.92 25.28 12.88
N MET A 23 12.28 26.50 13.30
CA MET A 23 11.35 27.64 13.42
C MET A 23 11.08 28.33 12.07
N SER A 24 12.00 28.20 11.10
CA SER A 24 11.83 28.70 9.73
C SER A 24 10.99 27.77 8.85
N MET A 25 10.86 26.50 9.24
CA MET A 25 9.89 25.61 8.60
C MET A 25 8.49 26.16 8.88
N PRO A 26 7.64 26.36 7.85
CA PRO A 26 6.25 26.69 8.08
C PRO A 26 5.70 25.63 9.04
N ALA A 27 4.99 26.07 10.09
CA ALA A 27 4.37 25.18 11.06
C ALA A 27 3.70 24.06 10.27
N ARG A 28 4.26 22.85 10.39
CA ARG A 28 3.90 21.66 9.62
C ARG A 28 2.39 21.69 9.43
N GLU A 29 1.91 21.78 8.18
CA GLU A 29 0.48 21.75 7.85
C GLU A 29 -0.17 20.79 8.83
N ARG A 30 -1.11 21.29 9.64
CA ARG A 30 -1.62 20.61 10.82
C ARG A 30 -1.86 19.16 10.46
N ALA A 31 -0.98 18.27 10.93
CA ALA A 31 -0.96 16.92 10.42
C ALA A 31 -2.30 16.27 10.79
N TRP A 32 -3.14 16.04 9.80
CA TRP A 32 -4.47 15.47 10.00
C TRP A 32 -4.34 14.04 10.47
N THR A 33 -4.33 13.84 11.79
CA THR A 33 -4.37 12.51 12.42
C THR A 33 -5.73 11.85 12.13
N ALA A 34 -5.81 10.52 12.23
CA ALA A 34 -7.06 9.80 12.04
C ALA A 34 -8.19 10.32 12.96
N ALA A 35 -7.86 10.61 14.22
CA ALA A 35 -8.80 11.20 15.17
C ALA A 35 -9.25 12.61 14.73
N ALA A 36 -8.32 13.48 14.32
CA ALA A 36 -8.67 14.83 13.87
C ALA A 36 -9.56 14.82 12.62
N ARG A 37 -9.32 13.91 11.68
CA ARG A 37 -10.17 13.71 10.49
C ARG A 37 -11.58 13.28 10.89
N PHE A 38 -11.69 12.35 11.84
CA PHE A 38 -12.99 11.88 12.33
C PHE A 38 -13.77 12.98 13.05
N GLU A 39 -13.12 13.74 13.92
CA GLU A 39 -13.73 14.91 14.59
C GLU A 39 -14.19 15.97 13.58
N ALA A 40 -13.42 16.21 12.53
CA ALA A 40 -13.81 17.12 11.45
C ALA A 40 -15.06 16.65 10.70
N VAL A 41 -15.18 15.35 10.42
CA VAL A 41 -16.38 14.76 9.81
C VAL A 41 -17.58 14.88 10.75
N LEU A 42 -17.41 14.67 12.06
CA LEU A 42 -18.48 14.82 13.05
C LEU A 42 -18.94 16.28 13.17
N ALA A 43 -18.00 17.22 13.30
CA ALA A 43 -18.31 18.65 13.42
C ALA A 43 -19.08 19.19 12.21
N THR A 44 -18.74 18.73 11.01
CA THR A 44 -19.36 19.18 9.76
C THR A 44 -20.59 18.37 9.34
N ALA A 45 -20.97 17.32 10.08
CA ALA A 45 -22.04 16.40 9.70
C ALA A 45 -23.43 17.05 9.65
N ALA A 46 -23.69 18.02 10.54
CA ALA A 46 -24.97 18.72 10.65
C ALA A 46 -24.94 20.13 10.03
N MET A 47 -23.81 20.54 9.46
CA MET A 47 -23.66 21.86 8.84
C MET A 47 -24.31 21.88 7.45
N ASP A 48 -24.87 23.04 7.09
CA ASP A 48 -25.25 23.30 5.70
C ASP A 48 -24.01 23.56 4.83
N GLU A 49 -24.21 23.60 3.51
CA GLU A 49 -23.10 23.70 2.55
C GLU A 49 -22.30 25.00 2.72
N ALA A 50 -22.97 26.11 3.07
CA ALA A 50 -22.31 27.39 3.30
C ALA A 50 -21.40 27.35 4.54
N SER A 51 -21.91 26.82 5.66
CA SER A 51 -21.17 26.71 6.92
C SER A 51 -20.03 25.71 6.80
N LYS A 52 -20.22 24.59 6.10
CA LYS A 52 -19.16 23.61 5.83
C LYS A 52 -18.03 24.26 5.01
N ASN A 53 -18.35 25.04 3.98
CA ASN A 53 -17.35 25.74 3.17
C ASN A 53 -16.58 26.81 3.97
N ALA A 54 -17.24 27.53 4.88
CA ALA A 54 -16.58 28.47 5.78
C ALA A 54 -15.63 27.73 6.74
N TRP A 55 -16.10 26.66 7.37
CA TRP A 55 -15.33 25.83 8.28
C TRP A 55 -14.08 25.22 7.60
N CYS A 56 -14.22 24.73 6.37
CA CYS A 56 -13.14 24.23 5.54
C CYS A 56 -12.01 25.26 5.35
N ARG A 57 -12.36 26.51 5.05
CA ARG A 57 -11.39 27.61 4.86
C ARG A 57 -10.67 27.96 6.16
N GLU A 58 -11.38 27.97 7.28
CA GLU A 58 -10.82 28.26 8.59
C GLU A 58 -9.87 27.16 9.08
N ASN A 59 -10.17 25.90 8.76
CA ASN A 59 -9.42 24.74 9.25
C ASN A 59 -8.38 24.22 8.24
N GLY A 60 -8.30 24.82 7.04
CA GLY A 60 -7.33 24.42 6.01
C GLY A 60 -7.62 23.03 5.43
N VAL A 61 -8.90 22.72 5.20
CA VAL A 61 -9.37 21.46 4.61
C VAL A 61 -10.22 21.76 3.39
N TYR A 62 -10.10 20.97 2.34
CA TYR A 62 -11.00 21.08 1.19
C TYR A 62 -12.30 20.31 1.45
N PRO A 63 -13.47 20.81 0.99
CA PRO A 63 -14.74 20.09 1.13
C PRO A 63 -14.69 18.65 0.58
N GLN A 64 -13.93 18.44 -0.49
CA GLN A 64 -13.72 17.11 -1.09
C GLN A 64 -12.97 16.16 -0.14
N GLU A 65 -12.04 16.66 0.68
CA GLU A 65 -11.32 15.84 1.66
C GLU A 65 -12.25 15.40 2.80
N LEU A 66 -13.13 16.29 3.28
CA LEU A 66 -14.16 15.93 4.26
C LEU A 66 -15.08 14.83 3.73
N GLU A 67 -15.50 14.93 2.47
CA GLU A 67 -16.36 13.93 1.85
C GLU A 67 -15.64 12.58 1.72
N GLN A 68 -14.36 12.60 1.32
CA GLN A 68 -13.53 11.40 1.28
C GLN A 68 -13.39 10.75 2.66
N TRP A 69 -13.16 11.53 3.71
CA TRP A 69 -13.05 10.99 5.07
C TRP A 69 -14.38 10.42 5.56
N ARG A 70 -15.51 11.07 5.24
CA ARG A 70 -16.86 10.57 5.54
C ARG A 70 -17.13 9.25 4.83
N ALA A 71 -16.81 9.16 3.54
CA ALA A 71 -16.98 7.93 2.75
C ALA A 71 -16.12 6.79 3.30
N ALA A 72 -14.85 7.05 3.61
CA ALA A 72 -13.94 6.07 4.18
C ALA A 72 -14.42 5.58 5.56
N ALA A 73 -14.91 6.48 6.42
CA ALA A 73 -15.48 6.11 7.71
C ALA A 73 -16.74 5.24 7.55
N THR A 74 -17.61 5.60 6.61
CA THR A 74 -18.84 4.84 6.31
C THR A 74 -18.50 3.44 5.79
N GLN A 75 -17.53 3.33 4.89
CA GLN A 75 -17.08 2.03 4.36
C GLN A 75 -16.43 1.15 5.42
N ALA A 76 -15.63 1.73 6.32
CA ALA A 76 -15.00 0.99 7.41
C ALA A 76 -16.00 0.47 8.45
N LEU A 77 -17.13 1.16 8.62
CA LEU A 77 -18.22 0.76 9.52
C LEU A 77 -19.27 -0.14 8.85
N ALA A 78 -19.26 -0.26 7.52
CA ALA A 78 -20.17 -1.12 6.79
C ALA A 78 -19.96 -2.58 7.16
N GLU A 79 -21.05 -3.32 7.36
CA GLU A 79 -20.98 -4.75 7.61
C GLU A 79 -20.39 -5.48 6.40
N PRO A 80 -19.72 -6.63 6.59
CA PRO A 80 -19.13 -7.38 5.48
C PRO A 80 -20.16 -7.87 4.44
N GLU A 81 -21.47 -7.84 4.73
CA GLU A 81 -22.51 -8.05 3.72
C GLU A 81 -22.78 -6.81 2.86
N ASP A 82 -22.71 -5.61 3.43
CA ASP A 82 -22.92 -4.34 2.72
C ASP A 82 -21.68 -3.92 1.88
N ALA A 83 -20.48 -4.34 2.30
CA ALA A 83 -19.24 -4.06 1.59
C ALA A 83 -18.91 -5.06 0.47
N ARG A 84 -19.58 -6.23 0.43
CA ARG A 84 -19.32 -7.27 -0.56
C ARG A 84 -20.27 -7.13 -1.75
N ALA A 85 -19.68 -7.04 -2.93
CA ALA A 85 -20.36 -7.38 -4.18
C ALA A 85 -21.17 -8.67 -3.98
N THR A 86 -22.38 -8.70 -4.53
CA THR A 86 -23.47 -9.63 -4.21
C THR A 86 -22.99 -11.08 -3.93
N PRO A 87 -23.65 -11.86 -3.05
CA PRO A 87 -23.28 -13.27 -2.77
C PRO A 87 -23.09 -14.16 -4.01
N ARG A 88 -23.67 -13.74 -5.15
CA ARG A 88 -23.55 -14.39 -6.46
C ARG A 88 -22.19 -14.15 -7.13
N GLU A 89 -21.65 -12.93 -7.04
CA GLU A 89 -20.34 -12.56 -7.57
C GLU A 89 -19.22 -13.25 -6.80
N THR A 90 -19.28 -13.26 -5.47
CA THR A 90 -18.29 -13.97 -4.64
C THR A 90 -18.24 -15.49 -4.91
N LYS A 91 -19.38 -16.11 -5.26
CA LYS A 91 -19.44 -17.52 -5.65
C LYS A 91 -18.87 -17.75 -7.05
N ALA A 92 -19.08 -16.83 -7.98
CA ALA A 92 -18.49 -16.88 -9.31
C ALA A 92 -16.96 -16.72 -9.23
N ASP A 93 -16.47 -15.76 -8.44
CA ASP A 93 -15.05 -15.52 -8.23
C ASP A 93 -14.36 -16.74 -7.59
N ARG A 94 -14.97 -17.33 -6.56
CA ARG A 94 -14.46 -18.56 -5.94
C ARG A 94 -14.38 -19.74 -6.92
N ARG A 95 -15.34 -19.85 -7.85
CA ARG A 95 -15.28 -20.88 -8.90
C ARG A 95 -14.15 -20.59 -9.87
N ARG A 96 -14.01 -19.33 -10.28
CA ARG A 96 -12.96 -18.91 -11.22
C ARG A 96 -11.56 -19.13 -10.64
N ILE A 97 -11.35 -18.78 -9.37
CA ILE A 97 -10.10 -19.02 -8.65
C ILE A 97 -9.74 -20.51 -8.66
N LYS A 98 -10.68 -21.39 -8.28
CA LYS A 98 -10.44 -22.85 -8.26
C LYS A 98 -10.12 -23.42 -9.65
N GLU A 99 -10.74 -22.88 -10.68
CA GLU A 99 -10.52 -23.31 -12.07
C GLU A 99 -9.13 -22.90 -12.55
N LEU A 100 -8.75 -21.65 -12.28
CA LEU A 100 -7.42 -21.12 -12.58
C LEU A 100 -6.32 -21.88 -11.81
N GLU A 101 -6.53 -22.19 -10.53
CA GLU A 101 -5.59 -22.99 -9.73
C GLU A 101 -5.38 -24.40 -10.32
N ARG A 102 -6.44 -25.03 -10.82
CA ARG A 102 -6.36 -26.36 -11.47
C ARG A 102 -5.62 -26.30 -12.80
N GLU A 103 -5.86 -25.27 -13.59
CA GLU A 103 -5.12 -25.06 -14.83
C GLU A 103 -3.64 -24.79 -14.56
N LEU A 104 -3.33 -23.97 -13.56
CA LEU A 104 -1.97 -23.66 -13.16
C LEU A 104 -1.22 -24.95 -12.76
N ARG A 105 -1.80 -25.77 -11.87
CA ARG A 105 -1.18 -27.05 -11.46
C ARG A 105 -0.95 -28.01 -12.63
N ARG A 106 -1.88 -28.08 -13.59
CA ARG A 106 -1.70 -28.93 -14.79
C ARG A 106 -0.56 -28.42 -15.67
N LYS A 107 -0.47 -27.10 -15.86
CA LYS A 107 0.62 -26.47 -16.63
C LYS A 107 1.96 -26.63 -15.94
N GLU A 108 2.04 -26.42 -14.63
CA GLU A 108 3.25 -26.65 -13.83
C GLU A 108 3.72 -28.10 -13.90
N LYS A 109 2.80 -29.07 -13.84
CA LYS A 109 3.14 -30.49 -14.00
C LYS A 109 3.73 -30.80 -15.37
N ALA A 110 3.08 -30.34 -16.45
CA ALA A 110 3.58 -30.53 -17.81
C ALA A 110 4.94 -29.84 -18.02
N LEU A 111 5.11 -28.66 -17.44
CA LEU A 111 6.38 -27.92 -17.47
C LEU A 111 7.49 -28.67 -16.72
N ALA A 112 7.17 -29.27 -15.56
CA ALA A 112 8.11 -30.09 -14.81
C ALA A 112 8.50 -31.37 -15.57
N GLU A 113 7.56 -32.04 -16.23
CA GLU A 113 7.82 -33.21 -17.07
C GLU A 113 8.73 -32.85 -18.25
N ALA A 114 8.48 -31.72 -18.94
CA ALA A 114 9.35 -31.24 -20.01
C ALA A 114 10.76 -30.91 -19.51
N ALA A 115 10.87 -30.25 -18.35
CA ALA A 115 12.17 -29.97 -17.73
C ALA A 115 12.93 -31.26 -17.37
N ALA A 116 12.24 -32.28 -16.87
CA ALA A 116 12.84 -33.57 -16.55
C ALA A 116 13.38 -34.27 -17.80
N LEU A 117 12.65 -34.23 -18.92
CA LEU A 117 13.12 -34.77 -20.20
C LEU A 117 14.36 -34.06 -20.72
N LEU A 118 14.41 -32.72 -20.65
CA LEU A 118 15.58 -31.93 -21.04
C LEU A 118 16.81 -32.21 -20.17
N ILE A 119 16.61 -32.40 -18.85
CA ILE A 119 17.70 -32.76 -17.94
C ILE A 119 18.23 -34.17 -18.27
N LEU A 120 17.33 -35.11 -18.56
CA LEU A 120 17.70 -36.47 -18.91
C LEU A 120 18.47 -36.51 -20.25
N SER A 121 18.02 -35.79 -21.27
CA SER A 121 18.73 -35.71 -22.56
C SER A 121 20.13 -35.14 -22.39
N LYS A 122 20.27 -34.05 -21.62
CA LYS A 122 21.57 -33.45 -21.31
C LYS A 122 22.51 -34.40 -20.56
N LYS A 123 21.98 -35.19 -19.61
CA LYS A 123 22.77 -36.20 -18.89
C LYS A 123 23.22 -37.33 -19.82
N LEU A 124 22.35 -37.78 -20.72
CA LEU A 124 22.69 -38.79 -21.73
C LEU A 124 23.78 -38.29 -22.68
N GLU A 125 23.72 -37.05 -23.16
CA GLU A 125 24.77 -36.44 -23.99
C GLU A 125 26.13 -36.34 -23.26
N GLY A 126 26.12 -36.19 -21.93
CA GLY A 126 27.35 -36.18 -21.13
C GLY A 126 27.96 -37.56 -20.87
N ILE A 127 27.13 -38.62 -20.84
CA ILE A 127 27.56 -40.02 -20.62
C ILE A 127 27.92 -40.69 -21.94
N PHE A 128 27.19 -40.37 -23.00
CA PHE A 128 27.44 -40.75 -24.38
C PHE A 128 27.74 -39.46 -25.15
N PRO A 129 28.98 -38.94 -25.08
CA PRO A 129 29.41 -37.92 -26.02
C PRO A 129 29.09 -38.47 -27.40
N LYS A 130 28.32 -37.74 -28.20
CA LYS A 130 28.30 -38.05 -29.63
C LYS A 130 29.74 -37.91 -30.09
N ASP A 131 30.37 -39.04 -30.40
CA ASP A 131 31.56 -39.07 -31.22
C ASP A 131 31.17 -38.35 -32.51
N LYS A 132 31.49 -37.06 -32.56
CA LYS A 132 31.75 -36.40 -33.83
C LYS A 132 33.04 -37.04 -34.29
N ASP A 133 32.93 -38.08 -35.09
CA ASP A 133 33.87 -38.37 -36.14
C ASP A 133 33.20 -39.24 -37.21
N GLU A 134 33.69 -39.01 -38.43
CA GLU A 134 33.34 -39.55 -39.74
C GLU A 134 32.26 -38.75 -40.53
N ASP A 135 32.56 -38.04 -41.62
CA ASP A 135 33.80 -37.77 -42.36
C ASP A 135 33.55 -36.57 -43.33
N ALA A 136 34.65 -35.95 -43.78
CA ALA A 136 34.88 -35.35 -45.12
C ALA A 136 33.86 -34.35 -45.73
#